data_AF-A0A6P7HBS1-F1
#
_entry.id   AF-A0A6P7HBS1-F1
#
_cell.length_a   1.000
_cell.length_b   1.000
_cell.length_c   1.000
_cell.angle_alpha   90.00
_cell.angle_beta   90.00
_cell.angle_gamma   90.00
#
_symmetry.space_group_name_H-M   'P 1'
#
loop_
_entity.id
_entity.type
_entity.pdbx_description
1 polymer ?
#
loop_
_entity_poly.entity_id
_entity_poly.type
_entity_poly.pdbx_seq_one_letter_code
_entity_poly.pdbx_strand_id
1 'polypeptide(L)'
;FILLQIFSYVLWIEASPLLPQNKDSIVLDYSNYNSFQPNGQGTYSFGYEIEDPDTQNIQFRDEERKADGTIIGSYGWVKPDGNIIMVRYVADQKGFR
;
A
#
# COMPACT_ATOMS: atom_id res chain seq x y z
N PHE A 1 -33.84 55.22 -25.25
CA PHE A 1 -33.78 54.61 -23.92
C PHE A 1 -33.06 53.28 -24.05
N ILE A 2 -31.80 53.19 -23.60
CA ILE A 2 -31.01 51.96 -23.61
C ILE A 2 -30.98 51.47 -22.16
N LEU A 3 -31.48 50.27 -21.89
CA LEU A 3 -31.22 49.59 -20.63
C LEU A 3 -30.79 48.15 -20.89
N LEU A 4 -29.72 47.77 -20.20
CA LEU A 4 -28.99 46.52 -20.25
C LEU A 4 -29.83 45.34 -19.73
N GLN A 5 -29.59 44.15 -20.29
CA GLN A 5 -29.82 42.89 -19.59
C GLN A 5 -28.49 42.14 -19.50
N ILE A 6 -27.96 42.06 -18.28
CA ILE A 6 -26.70 41.39 -17.95
C ILE A 6 -26.99 39.89 -17.90
N PHE A 7 -26.28 39.09 -18.72
CA PHE A 7 -26.28 37.63 -18.56
C PHE A 7 -25.42 37.26 -17.36
N SER A 8 -26.05 36.73 -16.33
CA SER A 8 -25.40 36.18 -15.14
C SER A 8 -24.76 34.83 -15.47
N TYR A 9 -23.44 34.72 -15.27
CA TYR A 9 -22.77 33.43 -15.22
C TYR A 9 -22.92 32.88 -13.80
N VAL A 10 -23.88 31.99 -13.60
CA VAL A 10 -23.92 31.18 -12.38
C VAL A 10 -22.79 30.17 -12.50
N LEU A 11 -21.70 30.46 -11.79
CA LEU A 11 -20.59 29.55 -11.58
C LEU A 11 -21.12 28.39 -10.73
N TRP A 12 -21.49 27.28 -11.37
CA TRP A 12 -21.76 26.04 -10.65
C TRP A 12 -20.41 25.49 -10.17
N ILE A 13 -19.99 25.95 -9.00
CA ILE A 13 -19.03 25.20 -8.20
C ILE A 13 -19.85 24.02 -7.69
N GLU A 14 -19.88 22.93 -8.46
CA GLU A 14 -20.06 21.63 -7.82
C GLU A 14 -18.87 21.53 -6.87
N ALA A 15 -19.11 21.85 -5.62
CA ALA A 15 -18.22 21.49 -4.56
C ALA A 15 -18.14 19.97 -4.66
N SER A 16 -17.08 19.46 -5.29
CA SER A 16 -16.67 18.08 -5.14
C SER A 16 -16.77 17.82 -3.64
N PRO A 17 -17.57 16.85 -3.17
CA PRO A 17 -17.64 16.57 -1.75
C PRO A 17 -16.20 16.36 -1.33
N LEU A 18 -15.69 17.28 -0.51
CA LEU A 18 -14.32 17.20 -0.03
C LEU A 18 -14.28 15.86 0.68
N LEU A 19 -13.63 14.87 0.06
CA LEU A 19 -13.19 13.69 0.78
C LEU A 19 -12.56 14.25 2.05
N PRO A 20 -12.98 13.79 3.23
CA PRO A 20 -12.56 14.39 4.47
C PRO A 20 -11.05 14.55 4.43
N GLN A 21 -10.58 15.80 4.33
CA GLN A 21 -9.18 16.15 4.58
C GLN A 21 -8.99 16.06 6.10
N ASN A 22 -9.19 14.86 6.63
CA ASN A 22 -8.77 14.55 7.96
C ASN A 22 -7.38 13.93 7.83
N LYS A 23 -6.40 14.82 7.90
CA LYS A 23 -4.97 14.52 7.98
C LYS A 23 -4.57 14.19 9.43
N ASP A 24 -5.53 13.94 10.32
CA ASP A 24 -5.28 13.21 11.57
C ASP A 24 -5.31 11.74 11.19
N SER A 25 -4.14 11.28 10.74
CA SER A 25 -3.83 9.92 10.36
C SER A 25 -4.43 8.92 11.34
N ILE A 26 -5.56 8.30 10.96
CA ILE A 26 -5.79 6.92 11.34
C ILE A 26 -4.68 6.16 10.62
N VAL A 27 -3.55 6.02 11.30
CA VAL A 27 -2.53 5.05 10.95
C VAL A 27 -3.23 3.71 11.10
N LEU A 28 -3.84 3.23 10.02
CA LEU A 28 -3.96 1.79 9.85
C LEU A 28 -2.50 1.35 9.72
N ASP A 29 -1.92 0.87 10.82
CA ASP A 29 -0.61 0.22 10.84
C ASP A 29 -0.75 -1.10 10.08
N TYR A 30 -0.93 -0.98 8.78
CA TYR A 30 -0.81 -2.07 7.82
C TYR A 30 0.69 -2.38 7.75
N SER A 31 1.12 -3.18 8.72
CA SER A 31 2.44 -3.78 8.98
C SER A 31 3.58 -3.34 8.04
N ASN A 32 3.93 -2.06 8.07
CA ASN A 32 5.12 -1.55 7.41
C ASN A 32 6.25 -1.57 8.43
N TYR A 33 7.10 -2.58 8.35
CA TYR A 33 8.14 -2.79 9.33
C TYR A 33 9.47 -3.13 8.67
N ASN A 34 10.54 -2.74 9.33
CA ASN A 34 11.90 -3.08 8.95
C ASN A 34 12.72 -3.24 10.23
N SER A 35 13.13 -4.47 10.49
CA SER A 35 13.88 -4.88 11.65
C SER A 35 15.26 -5.36 11.23
N PHE A 36 16.28 -4.66 11.68
CA PHE A 36 17.66 -5.07 11.53
C PHE A 36 18.09 -5.94 12.70
N GLN A 37 18.66 -7.11 12.42
CA GLN A 37 19.16 -8.06 13.41
C GLN A 37 18.15 -8.49 14.50
N PRO A 38 16.86 -8.77 14.19
CA PRO A 38 15.86 -9.14 15.20
C PRO A 38 16.22 -10.42 15.96
N ASN A 39 16.95 -11.33 15.30
CA ASN A 39 17.35 -12.64 15.81
C ASN A 39 18.89 -12.79 15.85
N GLY A 40 19.62 -11.67 15.93
CA GLY A 40 21.09 -11.63 16.01
C GLY A 40 21.78 -11.22 14.71
N GLN A 41 23.11 -11.27 14.72
CA GLN A 41 23.95 -10.76 13.62
C GLN A 41 23.59 -11.41 12.29
N GLY A 42 23.43 -10.59 11.25
CA GLY A 42 23.11 -11.05 9.90
C GLY A 42 21.63 -11.39 9.68
N THR A 43 20.77 -11.29 10.69
CA THR A 43 19.32 -11.46 10.49
C THR A 43 18.66 -10.14 10.07
N TYR A 44 17.54 -10.24 9.37
CA TYR A 44 16.65 -9.11 9.10
C TYR A 44 15.22 -9.61 8.97
N SER A 45 14.26 -8.71 9.15
CA SER A 45 12.87 -8.97 8.82
C SER A 45 12.21 -7.68 8.35
N PHE A 46 11.49 -7.73 7.24
CA PHE A 46 10.74 -6.58 6.75
C PHE A 46 9.42 -7.01 6.12
N GLY A 47 8.46 -6.10 6.14
CA GLY A 47 7.20 -6.28 5.46
C GLY A 47 6.55 -4.95 5.16
N TYR A 48 5.68 -4.97 4.17
CA TYR A 48 4.86 -3.83 3.80
C TYR A 48 3.55 -4.29 3.22
N GLU A 49 2.57 -3.40 3.30
CA GLU A 49 1.32 -3.48 2.57
C GLU A 49 1.02 -2.11 1.97
N ILE A 50 0.52 -2.14 0.74
CA ILE A 50 0.13 -0.97 -0.03
C ILE A 50 -1.32 -1.20 -0.42
N GLU A 51 -2.18 -0.26 -0.04
CA GLU A 51 -3.57 -0.17 -0.47
C GLU A 51 -3.77 1.22 -1.08
N ASP A 52 -3.98 1.26 -2.39
CA ASP A 52 -4.29 2.47 -3.14
C ASP A 52 -5.72 2.40 -3.67
N PRO A 53 -6.68 3.12 -3.04
CA PRO A 53 -8.08 3.14 -3.45
C PRO A 53 -8.30 3.72 -4.85
N ASP A 54 -7.44 4.64 -5.31
CA ASP A 54 -7.62 5.32 -6.60
C ASP A 54 -7.26 4.39 -7.76
N THR A 55 -6.23 3.57 -7.58
CA THR A 55 -5.78 2.59 -8.60
C THR A 55 -6.29 1.17 -8.35
N GLN A 56 -6.97 0.93 -7.22
CA GLN A 56 -7.36 -0.39 -6.72
C GLN A 56 -6.15 -1.34 -6.59
N ASN A 57 -4.96 -0.79 -6.34
CA ASN A 57 -3.76 -1.59 -6.14
C ASN A 57 -3.65 -2.01 -4.67
N ILE A 58 -3.77 -3.31 -4.42
CA ILE A 58 -3.51 -3.89 -3.12
C ILE A 58 -2.40 -4.91 -3.27
N GLN A 59 -1.24 -4.63 -2.67
CA GLN A 59 -0.06 -5.49 -2.73
C GLN A 59 0.63 -5.57 -1.37
N PHE A 60 1.24 -6.72 -1.09
CA PHE A 60 1.90 -6.97 0.20
C PHE A 60 3.16 -7.81 0.02
N ARG A 61 4.09 -7.66 0.96
CA ARG A 61 5.30 -8.47 1.07
C ARG A 61 5.69 -8.66 2.53
N ASP A 62 6.24 -9.82 2.82
CA ASP A 62 6.81 -10.21 4.10
C ASP A 62 8.08 -11.03 3.84
N GLU A 63 9.19 -10.71 4.50
CA GLU A 63 10.45 -11.44 4.33
C GLU A 63 11.28 -11.43 5.61
N GLU A 64 11.88 -12.58 5.91
CA GLU A 64 12.80 -12.77 7.02
C GLU A 64 14.06 -13.51 6.55
N ARG A 65 15.23 -13.02 6.97
CA ARG A 65 16.49 -13.76 6.92
C ARG A 65 16.85 -14.30 8.30
N LYS A 66 16.96 -15.62 8.39
CA LYS A 66 17.37 -16.37 9.57
C LYS A 66 18.88 -16.30 9.79
N ALA A 67 19.31 -16.66 10.99
CA ALA A 67 20.72 -16.64 11.38
C ALA A 67 21.60 -17.63 10.58
N ASP A 68 21.01 -18.72 10.08
CA ASP A 68 21.67 -19.69 9.21
C ASP A 68 21.82 -19.20 7.74
N GLY A 69 21.33 -17.99 7.45
CA GLY A 69 21.35 -17.38 6.13
C GLY A 69 20.16 -17.75 5.25
N THR A 70 19.26 -18.63 5.71
CA THR A 70 18.02 -18.97 5.01
C THR A 70 17.11 -17.76 4.95
N ILE A 71 16.57 -17.45 3.77
CA ILE A 71 15.56 -16.41 3.58
C ILE A 71 14.22 -17.09 3.36
N ILE A 72 13.20 -16.66 4.09
CA ILE A 72 11.81 -17.04 3.88
C ILE A 72 11.01 -15.79 3.61
N GLY A 73 10.03 -15.87 2.73
CA GLY A 73 9.17 -14.73 2.49
C GLY A 73 7.96 -15.06 1.66
N SER A 74 7.13 -14.05 1.51
CA SER A 74 5.96 -14.08 0.64
C SER A 74 5.72 -12.71 0.04
N TYR A 75 5.18 -12.69 -1.17
CA TYR A 75 4.63 -11.48 -1.78
C TYR A 75 3.33 -11.81 -2.47
N GLY A 76 2.47 -10.81 -2.63
CA GLY A 76 1.18 -11.01 -3.27
C GLY A 76 0.46 -9.72 -3.58
N TRP A 77 -0.65 -9.88 -4.27
CA TRP A 77 -1.55 -8.79 -4.64
C TRP A 77 -2.98 -9.30 -4.80
N VAL A 78 -3.93 -8.36 -4.73
CA VAL A 78 -5.34 -8.62 -5.00
C VAL A 78 -5.61 -8.33 -6.46
N LYS A 79 -6.25 -9.28 -7.16
CA LYS A 79 -6.70 -9.10 -8.54
C LYS A 79 -7.96 -8.23 -8.57
N PRO A 80 -8.32 -7.64 -9.74
CA PRO A 80 -9.54 -6.85 -9.88
C PRO A 80 -10.84 -7.60 -9.56
N ASP A 81 -10.82 -8.94 -9.62
CA ASP A 81 -11.95 -9.81 -9.25
C ASP A 81 -12.02 -10.11 -7.74
N GLY A 82 -11.14 -9.50 -6.92
CA GLY A 82 -11.04 -9.71 -5.47
C GLY A 82 -10.24 -10.94 -5.07
N ASN A 83 -9.77 -11.76 -6.00
CA ASN A 83 -8.98 -12.95 -5.68
C ASN A 83 -7.52 -12.57 -5.35
N ILE A 84 -6.96 -13.21 -4.33
CA ILE A 84 -5.58 -12.96 -3.89
C ILE A 84 -4.61 -13.90 -4.63
N ILE A 85 -3.57 -13.33 -5.20
CA ILE A 85 -2.39 -14.07 -5.67
C ILE A 85 -1.29 -13.91 -4.61
N MET A 86 -0.76 -15.02 -4.12
CA MET A 86 0.33 -15.04 -3.16
C MET A 86 1.36 -16.07 -3.57
N VAL A 87 2.62 -15.66 -3.57
CA VAL A 87 3.78 -16.51 -3.77
C VAL A 87 4.53 -16.58 -2.45
N ARG A 88 4.86 -17.80 -2.01
CA ARG A 88 5.75 -18.05 -0.87
C ARG A 88 7.04 -18.62 -1.41
N TYR A 89 8.15 -18.27 -0.77
CA TYR A 89 9.46 -18.73 -1.19
C TYR A 89 10.39 -19.01 -0.02
N VAL A 90 11.36 -19.87 -0.29
CA VAL A 90 12.51 -20.16 0.56
C VAL A 90 13.77 -20.10 -0.30
N ALA A 91 14.76 -19.32 0.12
CA ALA A 91 16.11 -19.35 -0.43
C ALA A 91 17.08 -19.88 0.62
N ASP A 92 17.60 -21.08 0.39
CA ASP A 92 18.59 -21.74 1.26
C ASP A 92 19.69 -22.42 0.42
N GLN A 93 20.48 -23.28 1.06
CA GLN A 93 21.56 -24.02 0.41
C GLN A 93 21.09 -24.93 -0.75
N LYS A 94 19.80 -25.25 -0.84
CA LYS A 94 19.20 -26.03 -1.94
C LYS A 94 18.70 -25.15 -3.08
N GLY A 95 18.91 -23.83 -3.00
CA GLY A 95 18.46 -22.85 -3.99
C GLY A 95 17.13 -22.21 -3.62
N PHE A 96 16.52 -21.57 -4.61
CA PHE A 96 15.23 -20.88 -4.50
C PHE A 96 14.08 -21.86 -4.83
N ARG A 97 13.05 -21.90 -3.98
CA ARG A 97 11.85 -22.72 -4.17
C ARG A 97 10.62 -22.11 -3.52
#